data_AF-A0A1Q5XHV5-F1
#
_entry.id   AF-A0A1Q5XHV5-F1
#
_cell.length_a   1.000
_cell.length_b   1.000
_cell.length_c   1.000
_cell.angle_alpha   90.00
_cell.angle_beta   90.00
_cell.angle_gamma   90.00
#
_symmetry.space_group_name_H-M   'P 1'
#
loop_
_entity.id
_entity.type
_entity.pdbx_description
1 polymer ?
#
loop_
_entity_poly.entity_id
_entity_poly.type
_entity_poly.pdbx_seq_one_letter_code
_entity_poly.pdbx_strand_id
1 'polypeptide(L)' 'MLRLKLDKLLYERRLNANQLSKMTGIRYPTISDMADNKSKAWSPENLNKIMIALGLKDISELIEYVEEPPQE' A
#
# COMPACT_ATOMS: atom_id res chain seq x y z
N MET A 1 4.70 -9.46 11.26
CA MET A 1 4.89 -8.08 10.74
C MET A 1 3.67 -7.62 9.94
N LEU A 2 3.26 -6.34 10.06
CA LEU A 2 2.26 -5.76 9.16
C LEU A 2 2.88 -5.50 7.78
N ARG A 3 2.12 -5.74 6.71
CA ARG A 3 2.52 -5.52 5.32
C ARG A 3 1.39 -4.87 4.53
N LEU A 4 1.71 -4.01 3.58
CA LEU A 4 0.80 -3.49 2.57
C LEU A 4 0.68 -4.46 1.39
N LYS A 5 -0.57 -4.74 0.99
CA LYS A 5 -0.93 -5.48 -0.22
C LYS A 5 -0.97 -4.60 -1.48
N LEU A 6 -0.28 -3.47 -1.44
CA LEU A 6 -0.41 -2.43 -2.44
C LEU A 6 0.14 -2.87 -3.80
N ASP A 7 1.22 -3.67 -3.81
CA ASP A 7 1.76 -4.33 -5.01
C ASP A 7 0.72 -5.19 -5.73
N LYS A 8 0.03 -6.07 -4.99
CA LYS A 8 -1.04 -6.94 -5.51
C LYS A 8 -2.22 -6.12 -6.02
N LEU A 9 -2.69 -5.15 -5.23
CA LEU A 9 -3.81 -4.28 -5.60
C LEU A 9 -3.53 -3.47 -6.89
N LEU A 10 -2.30 -2.96 -7.04
CA LEU A 10 -1.88 -2.26 -8.24
C LEU A 10 -1.88 -3.20 -9.46
N TYR A 11 -1.34 -4.40 -9.30
CA TYR A 11 -1.31 -5.41 -10.37
C TYR A 11 -2.74 -5.81 -10.82
N GLU A 12 -3.62 -6.17 -9.88
CA GLU A 12 -5.00 -6.58 -10.16
C GLU A 12 -5.79 -5.50 -10.89
N ARG A 13 -5.53 -4.22 -10.55
CA ARG A 13 -6.21 -3.06 -11.13
C ARG A 13 -5.51 -2.51 -12.37
N ARG A 14 -4.43 -3.15 -12.83
CA ARG A 14 -3.57 -2.68 -13.94
C ARG A 14 -3.10 -1.23 -13.75
N LEU A 15 -2.82 -0.87 -12.50
CA LEU A 15 -2.27 0.42 -12.11
C LEU A 15 -0.78 0.29 -11.82
N ASN A 16 -0.04 1.37 -12.05
CA ASN A 16 1.33 1.51 -11.57
C ASN A 16 1.43 2.56 -10.45
N ALA A 17 2.56 2.56 -9.73
CA ALA A 17 2.81 3.48 -8.63
C ALA A 17 2.70 4.96 -9.04
N ASN A 18 3.04 5.31 -10.28
CA ASN A 18 2.93 6.67 -10.80
C ASN A 18 1.46 7.10 -11.00
N GLN A 19 0.61 6.20 -11.48
CA GLN A 19 -0.83 6.46 -11.57
C GLN A 19 -1.44 6.65 -10.19
N LEU A 20 -1.13 5.76 -9.23
CA LEU A 20 -1.63 5.90 -7.87
C LEU A 20 -1.11 7.17 -7.17
N SER A 21 0.14 7.55 -7.43
CA SER A 21 0.70 8.83 -6.95
C SER A 21 -0.13 10.02 -7.44
N LYS A 22 -0.52 10.05 -8.71
CA LYS A 22 -1.39 11.10 -9.26
C LYS A 22 -2.80 11.08 -8.66
N MET A 23 -3.37 9.90 -8.44
CA MET A 23 -4.72 9.75 -7.87
C MET A 23 -4.79 10.18 -6.40
N THR A 24 -3.74 9.89 -5.63
CA THR A 24 -3.69 10.14 -4.18
C THR A 24 -3.07 11.49 -3.81
N GLY A 25 -2.33 12.11 -4.73
CA GLY A 25 -1.48 13.28 -4.45
C GLY A 25 -0.24 12.96 -3.60
N ILE A 26 0.02 11.68 -3.30
CA ILE A 26 1.21 11.23 -2.58
C ILE A 26 2.38 11.19 -3.56
N ARG A 27 3.58 11.56 -3.12
CA ARG A 27 4.78 11.53 -3.98
C ARG A 27 5.07 10.10 -4.47
N TYR A 28 5.47 9.97 -5.74
CA TYR A 28 5.79 8.68 -6.35
C TYR A 28 6.77 7.82 -5.54
N PRO A 29 7.90 8.34 -5.01
CA PRO A 29 8.82 7.53 -4.20
C PRO A 29 8.14 6.92 -2.98
N THR A 30 7.26 7.68 -2.32
CA THR A 30 6.50 7.20 -1.17
C THR A 30 5.54 6.07 -1.55
N ILE A 31 4.80 6.20 -2.66
CA ILE A 31 3.94 5.11 -3.16
C ILE A 31 4.78 3.88 -3.52
N SER A 32 5.92 4.07 -4.19
CA SER A 32 6.83 2.99 -4.57
C SER A 32 7.36 2.24 -3.34
N ASP A 33 7.84 2.97 -2.33
CA ASP A 33 8.34 2.37 -1.09
C ASP A 33 7.23 1.67 -0.30
N MET A 34 6.00 2.17 -0.37
CA MET A 34 4.82 1.52 0.22
C MET A 34 4.45 0.23 -0.52
N ALA A 35 4.49 0.22 -1.85
CA ALA A 35 4.24 -0.97 -2.66
C ALA A 35 5.31 -2.05 -2.41
N ASP A 36 6.57 -1.65 -2.34
CA ASP A 36 7.69 -2.53 -2.05
C ASP A 36 7.81 -2.91 -0.56
N ASN A 37 6.94 -2.40 0.31
CA ASN A 37 7.01 -2.59 1.76
C ASN A 37 8.35 -2.17 2.40
N LYS A 38 9.09 -1.26 1.75
CA LYS A 38 10.33 -0.65 2.28
C LYS A 38 10.06 0.45 3.28
N SER A 39 8.85 1.03 3.26
CA SER A 39 8.48 2.11 4.15
C SER A 39 8.31 1.64 5.59
N LYS A 40 9.04 2.28 6.51
CA LYS A 40 9.05 1.95 7.95
C LYS A 40 7.85 2.52 8.73
N ALA A 41 7.11 3.45 8.14
CA ALA A 41 5.96 4.07 8.78
C ALA A 41 4.91 4.47 7.73
N TRP A 42 3.64 4.15 8.02
CA TRP A 42 2.50 4.57 7.21
C TRP A 42 1.64 5.50 8.07
N SER A 43 1.45 6.74 7.62
CA SER A 43 0.52 7.64 8.29
C SER A 43 -0.93 7.24 7.98
N PRO A 44 -1.87 7.39 8.94
CA PRO A 44 -3.29 7.18 8.67
C PRO A 44 -3.81 8.00 7.49
N GLU A 45 -3.26 9.20 7.28
CA GLU A 45 -3.63 10.06 6.16
C GLU A 45 -3.25 9.45 4.80
N ASN A 46 -2.06 8.86 4.68
CA ASN A 46 -1.64 8.18 3.44
C ASN A 46 -2.50 6.94 3.18
N LEU A 47 -2.77 6.14 4.23
CA LEU A 47 -3.65 4.99 4.13
C LEU A 47 -5.05 5.41 3.67
N ASN A 48 -5.63 6.45 4.26
CA ASN A 48 -6.94 6.96 3.89
C ASN A 48 -6.99 7.43 2.42
N LYS A 49 -5.97 8.18 1.95
CA LYS A 49 -5.89 8.61 0.55
C LYS A 49 -5.84 7.41 -0.40
N ILE A 50 -5.06 6.38 -0.06
CA ILE A 50 -4.96 5.15 -0.88
C ILE A 50 -6.28 4.39 -0.88
N MET A 51 -6.93 4.23 0.28
CA MET A 51 -8.24 3.58 0.42
C MET A 51 -9.28 4.27 -0.47
N ILE A 52 -9.35 5.61 -0.43
CA ILE A 52 -10.26 6.41 -1.27
C ILE A 52 -9.92 6.25 -2.76
N ALA A 53 -8.65 6.39 -3.13
CA ALA A 53 -8.22 6.31 -4.53
C ALA A 53 -8.47 4.93 -5.16
N LEU A 54 -8.34 3.86 -4.38
CA LEU A 54 -8.60 2.49 -4.81
C LEU A 54 -10.06 2.05 -4.57
N GLY A 55 -10.87 2.89 -3.91
CA GLY A 55 -12.27 2.58 -3.61
C GLY A 55 -12.45 1.41 -2.63
N LEU A 56 -11.48 1.19 -1.74
CA LEU A 56 -11.52 0.13 -0.73
C LEU A 56 -12.51 0.50 0.38
N LYS A 57 -13.16 -0.52 0.97
CA LYS A 57 -14.15 -0.34 2.04
C LYS A 57 -13.68 -0.92 3.37
N ASP A 58 -12.72 -1.85 3.34
CA ASP A 58 -12.16 -2.49 4.51
C ASP A 58 -10.63 -2.38 4.55
N ILE A 59 -10.06 -2.05 5.71
CA ILE A 59 -8.61 -1.88 5.87
C ILE A 59 -7.84 -3.18 5.63
N SER A 60 -8.47 -4.33 5.87
CA SER A 60 -7.91 -5.64 5.57
C SER A 60 -7.73 -5.87 4.07
N GLU A 61 -8.38 -5.10 3.18
CA GLU A 61 -8.10 -5.14 1.74
C GLU A 61 -6.71 -4.56 1.42
N LEU A 62 -6.24 -3.59 2.22
CA LEU A 62 -4.96 -2.89 2.03
C LEU A 62 -3.83 -3.46 2.87
N ILE A 63 -4.10 -3.89 4.10
CA ILE A 63 -3.09 -4.34 5.07
C ILE A 63 -3.26 -5.83 5.35
N GLU A 64 -2.15 -6.56 5.43
CA GLU A 64 -2.10 -7.94 5.90
C GLU A 64 -1.12 -8.09 7.06
N TYR A 65 -1.40 -9.02 7.97
CA TYR A 65 -0.43 -9.46 8.96
C TYR A 65 0.26 -10.72 8.43
N VAL A 66 1.59 -10.68 8.36
CA VAL A 66 2.43 -11.81 7.99
C VAL A 66 3.14 -12.30 9.24
N GLU A 67 2.89 -13.53 9.66
CA GLU A 67 3.68 -14.17 10.72
C GLU A 67 5.10 -14.39 10.17
N GLU A 68 6.12 -13.92 10.90
CA GLU A 68 7.50 -14.21 10.50
C GLU A 68 7.78 -15.67 10.86
N PRO A 69 8.28 -16.49 9.92
CA PRO A 69 8.69 -17.84 10.26
C PRO A 69 9.80 -17.75 11.32
N PRO A 70 9.82 -18.68 12.30
CA PRO A 70 10.89 -18.70 13.29
C PRO A 70 12.25 -18.72 12.56
N GLN A 71 13.10 -17.73 12.88
CA GLN A 71 14.48 -17.72 12.42
C GLN A 71 15.20 -18.85 13.19
N GLU A 72 15.39 -20.00 12.53
CA GLU A 72 16.32 -21.06 12.95
C GLU A 72 17.79 -20.62 12.81
#